data_AF-A0A9X6ZT74-F1
#
_entry.id   AF-A0A9X6ZT74-F1
#
_cell.length_a   1.000
_cell.length_b   1.000
_cell.length_c   1.000
_cell.angle_alpha   90.00
_cell.angle_beta   90.00
_cell.angle_gamma   90.00
#
_symmetry.space_group_name_H-M   'P 1'
#
loop_
_entity.id
_entity.type
_entity.pdbx_description
1 polymer ?
#
loop_
_entity_poly.entity_id
_entity_poly.type
_entity_poly.pdbx_seq_one_letter_code
_entity_poly.pdbx_strand_id
1 'polypeptide(L)'
;MTAEYNSALSVAVPKEFCFQENLRYLLRSNNECMFHIEDNKIYKVIPVQDVNPLVEISLNTDGNVQIRFLGELYTHERWVSDAVANYVKEWFDLTTDLAPFYILAKHDLLLQGPIEQYYGLRNLGIPDLFEALSWGIIGQQINLTYAYTLKRRLVEQFGSYVEWDGRKHWIFPSPETIANLHIEDLQQLKMTTRKCEYLIGIAKLITERKLSKEDLLQTQDVKVAEKQLTAIHGIGPWTANYVLMRCLRFPSAFPIDDVGLHNAIKFITGSENKPTKNEIKDFAANWANWESYATFYLWRVLY
;
A
#
# COMPACT_ATOMS: atom_id res chain seq x y z
N MET A 1 2.64 28.25 28.41
CA MET A 1 1.32 28.20 27.78
C MET A 1 1.38 29.03 26.51
N THR A 2 2.02 28.49 25.49
CA THR A 2 2.00 29.02 24.12
C THR A 2 0.86 28.32 23.41
N ALA A 3 -0.06 29.09 22.85
CA ALA A 3 -1.22 28.59 22.15
C ALA A 3 -0.79 27.84 20.88
N GLU A 4 -0.83 26.51 20.91
CA GLU A 4 -0.71 25.67 19.70
C GLU A 4 -1.98 25.85 18.85
N TYR A 5 -1.95 26.81 17.92
CA TYR A 5 -2.81 26.73 16.75
C TYR A 5 -2.19 25.72 15.77
N ASN A 6 -2.24 24.43 16.13
CA ASN A 6 -1.97 23.33 15.20
C ASN A 6 -3.17 23.26 14.24
N SER A 7 -3.07 23.93 13.09
CA SER A 7 -4.09 23.88 12.04
C SER A 7 -4.21 22.44 11.53
N ALA A 8 -5.25 21.74 11.97
CA ALA A 8 -5.55 20.40 11.47
C ALA A 8 -6.29 20.49 10.13
N LEU A 9 -5.88 19.69 9.14
CA LEU A 9 -6.60 19.52 7.89
C LEU A 9 -7.73 18.50 8.10
N SER A 10 -8.87 18.73 7.45
CA SER A 10 -9.98 17.78 7.41
C SER A 10 -10.15 17.25 5.99
N VAL A 11 -10.15 15.93 5.84
CA VAL A 11 -10.35 15.21 4.58
C VAL A 11 -11.67 14.47 4.67
N ALA A 12 -12.62 14.85 3.80
CA ALA A 12 -13.91 14.18 3.71
C ALA A 12 -13.75 12.71 3.34
N VAL A 13 -14.56 11.85 3.96
CA VAL A 13 -14.58 10.41 3.68
C VAL A 13 -15.88 10.02 2.96
N PRO A 14 -15.83 9.01 2.07
CA PRO A 14 -17.03 8.45 1.47
C PRO A 14 -17.87 7.71 2.50
N LYS A 15 -19.15 7.50 2.21
CA LYS A 15 -20.10 6.82 3.11
C LYS A 15 -19.62 5.42 3.49
N GLU A 16 -19.10 4.67 2.52
CA GLU A 16 -18.58 3.32 2.71
C GLU A 16 -17.13 3.35 3.23
N PHE A 17 -16.87 4.04 4.33
CA PHE A 17 -15.56 4.13 4.98
C PHE A 17 -15.66 3.83 6.47
N CYS A 18 -14.84 2.89 6.95
CA CYS A 18 -14.70 2.61 8.37
C CYS A 18 -13.24 2.77 8.77
N PHE A 19 -12.90 3.86 9.45
CA PHE A 19 -11.53 4.12 9.90
C PHE A 19 -10.99 2.97 10.77
N GLN A 20 -11.83 2.40 11.63
CA GLN A 20 -11.43 1.29 12.50
C GLN A 20 -11.06 0.02 11.73
N GLU A 21 -11.79 -0.34 10.67
CA GLU A 21 -11.42 -1.50 9.85
C GLU A 21 -10.09 -1.28 9.12
N ASN A 22 -9.84 -0.05 8.67
CA ASN A 22 -8.57 0.32 8.04
C ASN A 22 -7.40 0.33 9.05
N LEU A 23 -7.62 0.79 10.29
CA LEU A 23 -6.64 0.69 11.38
C LEU A 23 -6.30 -0.77 11.71
N ARG A 24 -7.31 -1.64 11.82
CA ARG A 24 -7.10 -3.07 12.08
C ARG A 24 -6.26 -3.72 10.98
N TYR A 25 -6.46 -3.33 9.72
CA TYR A 25 -5.63 -3.81 8.62
C TYR A 25 -4.16 -3.34 8.75
N LEU A 26 -3.95 -2.07 9.09
CA LEU A 26 -2.59 -1.52 9.31
C LEU A 26 -1.86 -2.23 10.47
N LEU A 27 -2.60 -2.69 11.47
CA LEU A 27 -2.08 -3.41 12.64
C LEU A 27 -1.74 -4.90 12.40
N ARG A 28 -1.85 -5.40 11.16
CA ARG A 28 -1.59 -6.82 10.84
C ARG A 28 -0.15 -7.29 11.05
N SER A 29 0.79 -6.37 11.30
CA SER A 29 2.20 -6.70 11.54
C SER A 29 2.81 -5.75 12.56
N ASN A 30 3.28 -6.31 13.68
CA ASN A 30 4.01 -5.55 14.71
C ASN A 30 5.38 -5.06 14.23
N ASN A 31 5.85 -5.54 13.07
CA ASN A 31 7.17 -5.21 12.54
C ASN A 31 7.13 -4.12 11.45
N GLU A 32 5.97 -3.50 11.22
CA GLU A 32 5.87 -2.24 10.50
C GLU A 32 6.77 -1.17 11.15
N CYS A 33 7.42 -0.34 10.33
CA CYS A 33 8.38 0.68 10.77
C CYS A 33 8.10 2.07 10.19
N MET A 34 7.24 2.17 9.17
CA MET A 34 6.96 3.40 8.42
C MET A 34 5.81 4.24 9.01
N PHE A 35 5.12 3.69 10.01
CA PHE A 35 4.12 4.37 10.82
C PHE A 35 3.97 3.61 12.14
N HIS A 36 3.38 4.26 13.14
CA HIS A 36 2.89 3.58 14.33
C HIS A 36 1.47 4.04 14.65
N ILE A 37 0.76 3.21 15.42
CA ILE A 37 -0.62 3.46 15.80
C ILE A 37 -0.71 3.42 17.32
N GLU A 38 -1.24 4.49 17.92
CA GLU A 38 -1.43 4.65 19.35
C GLU A 38 -2.76 5.36 19.58
N ASP A 39 -3.60 4.87 20.50
CA ASP A 39 -4.93 5.43 20.82
C ASP A 39 -5.83 5.74 19.60
N ASN A 40 -5.90 4.81 18.65
CA ASN A 40 -6.61 4.95 17.36
C ASN A 40 -6.14 6.13 16.50
N LYS A 41 -4.88 6.54 16.64
CA LYS A 41 -4.25 7.57 15.82
C LYS A 41 -3.04 7.00 15.10
N ILE A 42 -2.87 7.38 13.84
CA ILE A 42 -1.71 6.97 13.03
C ILE A 42 -0.71 8.09 13.03
N TYR A 43 0.54 7.78 13.31
CA TYR A 43 1.65 8.72 13.25
C TYR A 43 2.61 8.28 12.15
N LYS A 44 2.79 9.14 11.15
CA LYS A 44 3.54 8.82 9.95
C LYS A 44 4.22 10.06 9.38
N VAL A 45 5.44 9.89 8.90
CA VAL A 45 6.04 10.89 8.00
C VAL A 45 5.51 10.66 6.61
N ILE A 46 5.00 11.73 6.00
CA ILE A 46 4.56 11.75 4.61
C ILE A 46 5.61 12.52 3.81
N PRO A 47 6.43 11.85 2.99
CA PRO A 47 7.44 12.54 2.20
C PRO A 47 6.79 13.47 1.18
N VAL A 48 7.14 14.75 1.25
CA VAL A 48 6.68 15.80 0.35
C VAL A 48 7.90 16.62 -0.03
N GLN A 49 8.50 16.30 -1.18
CA GLN A 49 9.79 16.85 -1.60
C GLN A 49 10.80 16.75 -0.43
N ASP A 50 11.45 17.85 -0.05
CA ASP A 50 12.45 17.88 1.02
C ASP A 50 11.88 18.20 2.41
N VAL A 51 10.56 18.39 2.54
CA VAL A 51 9.93 18.86 3.79
C VAL A 51 9.68 17.72 4.77
N ASN A 52 9.21 16.56 4.30
CA ASN A 52 8.93 15.38 5.12
C ASN A 52 8.09 15.64 6.39
N PRO A 53 6.85 16.18 6.27
CA PRO A 53 5.99 16.43 7.42
C PRO A 53 5.65 15.16 8.21
N LEU A 54 5.86 15.21 9.52
CA LEU A 54 5.31 14.25 10.47
C LEU A 54 3.86 14.63 10.78
N VAL A 55 2.94 13.67 10.64
CA VAL A 55 1.51 13.90 10.90
C VAL A 55 0.91 12.86 11.82
N GLU A 56 -0.07 13.31 12.60
CA GLU A 56 -1.07 12.49 13.28
C GLU A 56 -2.33 12.44 12.41
N ILE A 57 -2.84 11.24 12.14
CA ILE A 57 -4.06 11.01 11.36
C ILE A 57 -5.08 10.31 12.26
N SER A 58 -6.29 10.87 12.37
CA SER A 58 -7.36 10.38 13.22
C SER A 58 -8.74 10.70 12.63
N LEU A 59 -9.83 10.38 13.32
CA LEU A 59 -11.17 10.89 12.98
C LEU A 59 -11.51 12.11 13.82
N ASN A 60 -12.09 13.14 13.20
CA ASN A 60 -12.72 14.24 13.93
C ASN A 60 -14.16 13.91 14.35
N THR A 61 -14.80 14.85 15.06
CA THR A 61 -16.18 14.75 15.55
C THR A 61 -17.22 14.59 14.44
N ASP A 62 -16.90 15.03 13.22
CA ASP A 62 -17.78 14.95 12.05
C ASP A 62 -17.61 13.61 11.30
N GLY A 63 -16.75 12.72 11.79
CA GLY A 63 -16.45 11.43 11.16
C GLY A 63 -15.53 11.53 9.94
N ASN A 64 -14.92 12.69 9.70
CA ASN A 64 -13.93 12.89 8.64
C ASN A 64 -12.51 12.57 9.12
N VAL A 65 -11.61 12.26 8.20
CA VAL A 65 -10.19 12.06 8.53
C VAL A 65 -9.55 13.42 8.83
N GLN A 66 -9.06 13.57 10.06
CA GLN A 66 -8.29 14.72 10.50
C GLN A 66 -6.79 14.44 10.41
N ILE A 67 -6.03 15.40 9.88
CA ILE A 67 -4.57 15.34 9.78
C ILE A 67 -4.00 16.53 10.56
N ARG A 68 -3.28 16.23 11.64
CA ARG A 68 -2.58 17.24 12.45
C ARG A 68 -1.08 17.13 12.19
N PHE A 69 -0.47 18.23 11.78
CA PHE A 69 0.98 18.31 11.62
C PHE A 69 1.63 18.37 12.99
N LEU A 70 2.73 17.63 13.17
CA LEU A 70 3.47 17.55 14.41
C LEU A 70 4.84 18.23 14.21
N GLY A 71 5.17 19.15 15.10
CA GLY A 71 6.39 19.96 15.01
C GLY A 71 6.15 21.34 14.39
N GLU A 72 7.01 22.30 14.72
CA GLU A 72 6.83 23.73 14.42
C GLU A 72 7.12 24.12 12.96
N LEU A 73 7.71 23.22 12.17
CA LEU A 73 8.31 23.56 10.86
C LEU A 73 7.38 23.35 9.65
N TYR A 74 6.21 22.75 9.80
CA TYR A 74 5.44 22.24 8.65
C TYR A 74 4.21 23.08 8.26
N THR A 75 3.72 23.94 9.16
CA THR A 75 2.34 24.48 9.11
C THR A 75 2.16 25.80 8.36
N HIS A 76 3.02 26.15 7.40
CA HIS A 76 2.92 27.46 6.74
C HIS A 76 2.70 27.44 5.22
N GLU A 77 2.93 26.32 4.55
CA GLU A 77 2.85 26.27 3.09
C GLU A 77 1.66 25.43 2.60
N ARG A 78 0.72 26.09 1.91
CA ARG A 78 -0.52 25.47 1.43
C ARG A 78 -0.28 24.25 0.54
N TRP A 79 0.76 24.28 -0.29
CA TRP A 79 1.06 23.16 -1.19
C TRP A 79 1.52 21.90 -0.43
N VAL A 80 2.20 22.04 0.72
CA VAL A 80 2.54 20.91 1.60
C VAL A 80 1.28 20.29 2.19
N SER A 81 0.36 21.14 2.64
CA SER A 81 -0.95 20.71 3.14
C SER A 81 -1.76 19.95 2.09
N ASP A 82 -1.81 20.48 0.86
CA ASP A 82 -2.52 19.84 -0.25
C ASP A 82 -1.86 18.50 -0.64
N ALA A 83 -0.53 18.43 -0.69
CA ALA A 83 0.21 17.20 -0.97
C ALA A 83 -0.03 16.12 0.09
N VAL A 84 0.01 16.48 1.37
CA VAL A 84 -0.30 15.58 2.48
C VAL A 84 -1.74 15.08 2.42
N ALA A 85 -2.71 15.98 2.18
CA ALA A 85 -4.11 15.59 2.05
C ALA A 85 -4.31 14.62 0.87
N ASN A 86 -3.64 14.86 -0.27
CA ASN A 86 -3.70 13.97 -1.43
C ASN A 86 -3.04 12.62 -1.14
N TYR A 87 -1.88 12.59 -0.47
CA TYR A 87 -1.26 11.34 -0.04
C TYR A 87 -2.23 10.50 0.83
N VAL A 88 -2.90 11.13 1.81
CA VAL A 88 -3.85 10.45 2.68
C VAL A 88 -5.07 9.94 1.89
N LYS A 89 -5.61 10.73 0.96
CA LYS A 89 -6.68 10.28 0.06
C LYS A 89 -6.26 9.08 -0.77
N GLU A 90 -5.07 9.11 -1.36
CA GLU A 90 -4.52 7.99 -2.13
C GLU A 90 -4.25 6.77 -1.25
N TRP A 91 -3.70 6.96 -0.06
CA TRP A 91 -3.36 5.88 0.86
C TRP A 91 -4.61 5.13 1.33
N PHE A 92 -5.66 5.86 1.72
CA PHE A 92 -6.95 5.28 2.13
C PHE A 92 -7.93 5.03 0.99
N ASP A 93 -7.59 5.35 -0.26
CA ASP A 93 -8.49 5.26 -1.41
C ASP A 93 -9.87 5.93 -1.16
N LEU A 94 -9.83 7.18 -0.70
CA LEU A 94 -11.03 7.92 -0.29
C LEU A 94 -11.88 8.41 -1.47
N THR A 95 -11.39 8.26 -2.70
CA THR A 95 -12.06 8.76 -3.92
C THR A 95 -12.87 7.69 -4.64
N THR A 96 -12.59 6.40 -4.42
CA THR A 96 -13.32 5.31 -5.07
C THR A 96 -14.72 5.16 -4.47
N ASP A 97 -15.75 5.17 -5.30
CA ASP A 97 -17.11 4.82 -4.89
C ASP A 97 -17.25 3.30 -4.78
N LEU A 98 -17.44 2.79 -3.56
CA LEU A 98 -17.57 1.35 -3.32
C LEU A 98 -19.01 0.86 -3.35
N ALA A 99 -20.01 1.72 -3.53
CA ALA A 99 -21.40 1.28 -3.59
C ALA A 99 -21.62 0.18 -4.68
N PRO A 100 -21.08 0.30 -5.91
CA PRO A 100 -21.22 -0.76 -6.91
C PRO A 100 -20.52 -2.06 -6.51
N PHE A 101 -19.36 -1.98 -5.84
CA PHE A 101 -18.65 -3.15 -5.31
C PHE A 101 -19.50 -3.90 -4.28
N TYR A 102 -20.09 -3.20 -3.32
CA TYR A 102 -20.93 -3.85 -2.30
C TYR A 102 -22.20 -4.47 -2.87
N ILE A 103 -22.83 -3.82 -3.87
CA ILE A 103 -24.01 -4.38 -4.55
C ILE A 103 -23.67 -5.73 -5.17
N LEU A 104 -22.53 -5.81 -5.86
CA LEU A 104 -22.03 -7.03 -6.48
C LEU A 104 -21.65 -8.08 -5.44
N ALA A 105 -20.79 -7.71 -4.50
CA ALA A 105 -20.21 -8.62 -3.51
C ALA A 105 -21.26 -9.23 -2.56
N LYS A 106 -22.39 -8.56 -2.34
CA LYS A 106 -23.51 -9.09 -1.54
C LYS A 106 -24.12 -10.38 -2.10
N HIS A 107 -23.98 -10.61 -3.40
CA HIS A 107 -24.50 -11.80 -4.08
C HIS A 107 -23.39 -12.76 -4.52
N ASP A 108 -22.14 -12.46 -4.18
CA ASP A 108 -20.98 -13.27 -4.52
C ASP A 108 -20.66 -14.25 -3.39
N LEU A 109 -20.50 -15.53 -3.75
CA LEU A 109 -20.28 -16.63 -2.80
C LEU A 109 -19.03 -16.41 -1.91
N LEU A 110 -17.98 -15.81 -2.46
CA LEU A 110 -16.72 -15.63 -1.75
C LEU A 110 -16.66 -14.28 -1.01
N LEU A 111 -17.37 -13.27 -1.51
CA LEU A 111 -17.27 -11.91 -0.97
C LEU A 111 -18.36 -11.54 0.02
N GLN A 112 -19.54 -12.18 0.00
CA GLN A 112 -20.67 -11.79 0.87
C GLN A 112 -20.28 -11.74 2.35
N GLY A 113 -19.68 -12.80 2.89
CA GLY A 113 -19.22 -12.84 4.28
C GLY A 113 -18.16 -11.76 4.58
N PRO A 114 -17.06 -11.69 3.80
CA PRO A 114 -16.03 -10.68 3.99
C PRO A 114 -16.55 -9.23 3.94
N ILE A 115 -17.46 -8.87 3.04
CA ILE A 115 -17.97 -7.50 2.97
C ILE A 115 -18.89 -7.13 4.14
N GLU A 116 -19.60 -8.11 4.71
CA GLU A 116 -20.40 -7.91 5.93
C GLU A 116 -19.48 -7.74 7.14
N GLN A 117 -18.43 -8.55 7.25
CA GLN A 117 -17.50 -8.53 8.39
C GLN A 117 -16.57 -7.31 8.39
N TYR A 118 -16.12 -6.87 7.21
CA TYR A 118 -15.11 -5.82 7.06
C TYR A 118 -15.65 -4.58 6.33
N TYR A 119 -16.94 -4.29 6.47
CA TYR A 119 -17.58 -3.16 5.81
C TYR A 119 -16.84 -1.84 6.05
N GLY A 120 -16.60 -1.10 4.97
CA GLY A 120 -15.88 0.17 4.98
C GLY A 120 -14.35 0.04 4.94
N LEU A 121 -13.82 -1.19 4.84
CA LEU A 121 -12.40 -1.42 4.55
C LEU A 121 -12.07 -0.91 3.15
N ARG A 122 -10.96 -0.20 3.05
CA ARG A 122 -10.41 0.32 1.79
C ARG A 122 -9.18 -0.48 1.40
N ASN A 123 -8.93 -0.57 0.09
CA ASN A 123 -7.69 -1.12 -0.42
C ASN A 123 -6.54 -0.17 -0.02
N LEU A 124 -5.89 -0.39 1.13
CA LEU A 124 -4.84 0.52 1.59
C LEU A 124 -3.65 0.52 0.67
N GLY A 125 -3.34 1.69 0.14
CA GLY A 125 -2.38 1.84 -0.95
C GLY A 125 -0.94 1.85 -0.50
N ILE A 126 -0.08 1.97 -1.51
CA ILE A 126 1.31 2.41 -1.37
C ILE A 126 1.48 3.51 -2.42
N PRO A 127 1.27 4.79 -2.07
CA PRO A 127 1.21 5.86 -3.07
C PRO A 127 2.50 6.06 -3.87
N ASP A 128 3.65 5.75 -3.28
CA ASP A 128 4.96 5.81 -3.95
C ASP A 128 5.23 4.56 -4.78
N LEU A 129 5.57 4.75 -6.07
CA LEU A 129 5.79 3.66 -7.01
C LEU A 129 7.02 2.82 -6.62
N PHE A 130 8.10 3.45 -6.19
CA PHE A 130 9.33 2.75 -5.83
C PHE A 130 9.12 1.89 -4.58
N GLU A 131 8.45 2.40 -3.56
CA GLU A 131 8.04 1.66 -2.37
C GLU A 131 7.15 0.47 -2.74
N ALA A 132 6.16 0.68 -3.63
CA ALA A 132 5.25 -0.39 -4.05
C ALA A 132 5.96 -1.53 -4.79
N LEU A 133 6.84 -1.18 -5.74
CA LEU A 133 7.65 -2.15 -6.49
C LEU A 133 8.62 -2.88 -5.55
N SER A 134 9.30 -2.13 -4.68
CA SER A 134 10.25 -2.67 -3.70
C SER A 134 9.57 -3.64 -2.75
N TRP A 135 8.40 -3.28 -2.21
CA TRP A 135 7.63 -4.17 -1.35
C TRP A 135 7.19 -5.46 -2.07
N GLY A 136 6.77 -5.34 -3.33
CA GLY A 136 6.48 -6.49 -4.18
C GLY A 136 7.69 -7.43 -4.33
N ILE A 137 8.87 -6.89 -4.67
CA ILE A 137 10.12 -7.65 -4.81
C ILE A 137 10.56 -8.28 -3.48
N ILE A 138 10.54 -7.51 -2.38
CA ILE A 138 10.90 -7.97 -1.05
C ILE A 138 10.03 -9.16 -0.65
N GLY A 139 8.72 -9.11 -0.93
CA GLY A 139 7.76 -10.16 -0.62
C GLY A 139 7.86 -11.44 -1.47
N GLN A 140 8.61 -11.44 -2.58
CA GLN A 140 8.67 -12.61 -3.47
C GLN A 140 9.21 -13.86 -2.74
N GLN A 141 8.51 -14.99 -2.92
CA GLN A 141 8.92 -16.33 -2.46
C GLN A 141 9.19 -16.45 -0.94
N ILE A 142 8.63 -15.56 -0.12
CA ILE A 142 8.75 -15.59 1.34
C ILE A 142 7.41 -15.33 2.02
N ASN A 143 7.31 -15.64 3.32
CA ASN A 143 6.12 -15.27 4.09
C ASN A 143 6.11 -13.77 4.44
N LEU A 144 4.92 -13.27 4.79
CA LEU A 144 4.69 -11.85 5.08
C LEU A 144 5.52 -11.36 6.27
N THR A 145 5.64 -12.15 7.34
CA THR A 145 6.42 -11.79 8.53
C THR A 145 7.88 -11.51 8.19
N TYR A 146 8.51 -12.38 7.40
CA TYR A 146 9.90 -12.20 6.96
C TYR A 146 10.03 -11.03 5.97
N ALA A 147 9.03 -10.79 5.12
CA ALA A 147 9.01 -9.60 4.25
C ALA A 147 9.03 -8.30 5.06
N TYR A 148 8.25 -8.21 6.15
CA TYR A 148 8.32 -7.09 7.07
C TYR A 148 9.71 -6.94 7.72
N THR A 149 10.35 -8.05 8.11
CA THR A 149 11.74 -8.02 8.62
C THR A 149 12.73 -7.45 7.62
N LEU A 150 12.66 -7.89 6.36
CA LEU A 150 13.52 -7.37 5.30
C LEU A 150 13.23 -5.90 5.01
N LYS A 151 11.95 -5.50 4.98
CA LYS A 151 11.56 -4.08 4.81
C LYS A 151 12.12 -3.21 5.92
N ARG A 152 11.94 -3.61 7.19
CA ARG A 152 12.46 -2.85 8.33
C ARG A 152 13.97 -2.68 8.24
N ARG A 153 14.71 -3.76 7.95
CA ARG A 153 16.17 -3.68 7.76
C ARG A 153 16.56 -2.71 6.64
N LEU A 154 15.85 -2.75 5.51
CA LEU A 154 16.10 -1.86 4.38
C LEU A 154 15.85 -0.39 4.77
N VAL A 155 14.71 -0.12 5.43
CA VAL A 155 14.30 1.21 5.86
C VAL A 155 15.22 1.78 6.95
N GLU A 156 15.54 0.98 7.98
CA GLU A 156 16.40 1.44 9.09
C GLU A 156 17.86 1.64 8.64
N GLN A 157 18.34 0.89 7.63
CA GLN A 157 19.71 1.00 7.13
C GLN A 157 19.88 2.10 6.07
N PHE A 158 18.92 2.24 5.14
CA PHE A 158 19.07 3.11 3.96
C PHE A 158 17.99 4.19 3.85
N GLY A 159 16.95 4.15 4.68
CA GLY A 159 15.95 5.20 4.76
C GLY A 159 16.41 6.40 5.58
N SER A 160 15.62 7.46 5.54
CA SER A 160 15.77 8.62 6.43
C SER A 160 14.71 8.61 7.53
N TYR A 161 14.78 9.54 8.47
CA TYR A 161 13.79 9.64 9.54
C TYR A 161 13.62 11.08 10.03
N VAL A 162 12.45 11.36 10.60
CA VAL A 162 12.21 12.52 11.45
C VAL A 162 12.21 12.05 12.90
N GLU A 163 12.94 12.74 13.76
CA GLU A 163 12.90 12.48 15.21
C GLU A 163 11.89 13.40 15.88
N TRP A 164 10.96 12.80 16.62
CA TRP A 164 9.94 13.53 17.38
C TRP A 164 9.56 12.73 18.62
N ASP A 165 9.44 13.42 19.75
CA ASP A 165 9.10 12.81 21.05
C ASP A 165 9.98 11.59 21.43
N GLY A 166 11.29 11.70 21.18
CA GLY A 166 12.26 10.63 21.46
C GLY A 166 12.12 9.37 20.60
N ARG A 167 11.31 9.42 19.53
CA ARG A 167 11.10 8.31 18.59
C ARG A 167 11.56 8.69 17.18
N LYS A 168 12.06 7.70 16.44
CA LYS A 168 12.35 7.84 15.00
C LYS A 168 11.13 7.46 14.18
N HIS A 169 10.68 8.36 13.32
CA HIS A 169 9.64 8.11 12.34
C HIS A 169 10.29 7.93 10.97
N TRP A 170 10.31 6.69 10.49
CA TRP A 170 11.07 6.33 9.31
C TRP A 170 10.37 6.68 8.00
N ILE A 171 11.21 6.96 7.00
CA ILE A 171 10.89 7.22 5.61
C ILE A 171 11.57 6.14 4.78
N PHE A 172 10.88 5.64 3.75
CA PHE A 172 11.41 4.61 2.87
C PHE A 172 12.62 5.16 2.10
N PRO A 173 13.67 4.37 1.84
CA PRO A 173 14.81 4.84 1.05
C PRO A 173 14.38 5.35 -0.32
N SER A 174 15.00 6.44 -0.77
CA SER A 174 14.73 6.98 -2.10
C SER A 174 15.31 6.08 -3.19
N PRO A 175 14.78 6.13 -4.43
CA PRO A 175 15.38 5.40 -5.54
C PRO A 175 16.83 5.85 -5.79
N GLU A 176 17.19 7.11 -5.58
CA GLU A 176 18.58 7.60 -5.68
C GLU A 176 19.50 6.92 -4.68
N THR A 177 19.05 6.71 -3.43
CA THR A 177 19.83 5.98 -2.44
C THR A 177 20.08 4.54 -2.89
N ILE A 178 19.04 3.83 -3.31
CA ILE A 178 19.14 2.41 -3.68
C ILE A 178 19.89 2.21 -5.00
N ALA A 179 19.75 3.11 -5.98
CA ALA A 179 20.42 3.02 -7.27
C ALA A 179 21.96 3.08 -7.16
N ASN A 180 22.48 3.73 -6.11
CA ASN A 180 23.90 3.88 -5.83
C ASN A 180 24.52 2.75 -4.99
N LEU A 181 23.71 1.79 -4.53
CA LEU A 181 24.21 0.65 -3.75
C LEU A 181 24.84 -0.42 -4.63
N HIS A 182 25.74 -1.20 -4.01
CA HIS A 182 26.21 -2.46 -4.53
C HIS A 182 25.34 -3.62 -4.06
N ILE A 183 25.43 -4.77 -4.75
CA ILE A 183 24.65 -5.97 -4.40
C ILE A 183 24.97 -6.41 -2.96
N GLU A 184 26.23 -6.31 -2.56
CA GLU A 184 26.75 -6.71 -1.27
C GLU A 184 26.10 -5.93 -0.11
N ASP A 185 25.75 -4.66 -0.33
CA ASP A 185 25.10 -3.80 0.68
C ASP A 185 23.71 -4.36 1.04
N LEU A 186 22.94 -4.79 0.04
CA LEU A 186 21.61 -5.37 0.24
C LEU A 186 21.68 -6.84 0.71
N GLN A 187 22.70 -7.59 0.31
CA GLN A 187 22.92 -8.97 0.80
C GLN A 187 23.19 -9.01 2.30
N GLN A 188 23.84 -8.00 2.87
CA GLN A 188 24.02 -7.87 4.33
C GLN A 188 22.69 -7.89 5.09
N LEU A 189 21.61 -7.40 4.46
CA LEU A 189 20.25 -7.43 5.02
C LEU A 189 19.57 -8.81 4.94
N LYS A 190 20.26 -9.83 4.41
CA LYS A 190 19.79 -11.21 4.15
C LYS A 190 18.80 -11.30 2.98
N MET A 191 18.93 -10.41 2.00
CA MET A 191 18.25 -10.54 0.71
C MET A 191 19.02 -11.47 -0.23
N THR A 192 18.33 -12.14 -1.14
CA THR A 192 18.98 -12.93 -2.20
C THR A 192 19.61 -12.01 -3.24
N THR A 193 20.66 -12.47 -3.93
CA THR A 193 21.31 -11.72 -5.01
C THR A 193 20.29 -11.21 -6.04
N ARG A 194 19.33 -12.05 -6.43
CA ARG A 194 18.25 -11.67 -7.36
C ARG A 194 17.42 -10.50 -6.85
N LYS A 195 16.97 -10.51 -5.59
CA LYS A 195 16.24 -9.37 -5.02
C LYS A 195 17.07 -8.10 -5.01
N CYS A 196 18.37 -8.22 -4.72
CA CYS A 196 19.29 -7.08 -4.75
C CYS A 196 19.40 -6.49 -6.16
N GLU A 197 19.63 -7.34 -7.17
CA GLU A 197 19.65 -6.94 -8.59
C GLU A 197 18.36 -6.24 -9.00
N TYR A 198 17.20 -6.78 -8.60
CA TYR A 198 15.90 -6.23 -8.97
C TYR A 198 15.66 -4.87 -8.32
N LEU A 199 15.92 -4.71 -7.01
CA LEU A 199 15.76 -3.45 -6.29
C LEU A 199 16.65 -2.35 -6.87
N ILE A 200 17.94 -2.64 -7.10
CA ILE A 200 18.88 -1.68 -7.73
C ILE A 200 18.44 -1.38 -9.16
N GLY A 201 17.98 -2.39 -9.91
CA GLY A 201 17.51 -2.24 -11.29
C GLY A 201 16.30 -1.30 -11.40
N ILE A 202 15.26 -1.51 -10.59
CA ILE A 202 14.08 -0.63 -10.60
C ILE A 202 14.41 0.78 -10.11
N ALA A 203 15.31 0.90 -9.13
CA ALA A 203 15.78 2.20 -8.63
C ALA A 203 16.43 2.99 -9.75
N LYS A 204 17.35 2.36 -10.51
CA LYS A 204 18.00 2.96 -11.67
C LYS A 204 17.02 3.39 -12.75
N LEU A 205 16.04 2.56 -13.10
CA LEU A 205 15.02 2.91 -14.09
C LEU A 205 14.23 4.15 -13.69
N ILE A 206 13.91 4.31 -12.41
CA ILE A 206 13.20 5.49 -11.89
C ILE A 206 14.12 6.71 -11.91
N THR A 207 15.36 6.60 -11.41
CA THR A 207 16.32 7.73 -11.41
C THR A 207 16.67 8.21 -12.82
N GLU A 208 16.67 7.29 -13.80
CA GLU A 208 16.92 7.58 -15.22
C GLU A 208 15.66 8.03 -15.96
N ARG A 209 14.52 8.18 -15.27
CA ARG A 209 13.21 8.56 -15.84
C ARG A 209 12.72 7.63 -16.96
N LYS A 210 13.07 6.34 -16.88
CA LYS A 210 12.58 5.28 -17.78
C LYS A 210 11.35 4.56 -17.24
N LEU A 211 11.00 4.84 -15.99
CA LEU A 211 9.83 4.31 -15.30
C LEU A 211 9.29 5.39 -14.36
N SER A 212 8.02 5.75 -14.50
CA SER A 212 7.34 6.67 -13.59
C SER A 212 5.91 6.21 -13.31
N LYS A 213 5.32 6.72 -12.23
CA LYS A 213 3.92 6.45 -11.86
C LYS A 213 2.99 7.04 -12.91
N GLU A 214 3.32 8.22 -13.39
CA GLU A 214 2.59 9.00 -14.37
C GLU A 214 2.51 8.26 -15.72
N ASP A 215 3.63 7.71 -16.20
CA ASP A 215 3.66 6.96 -17.48
C ASP A 215 2.77 5.72 -17.42
N LEU A 216 2.79 5.00 -16.29
CA LEU A 216 1.94 3.82 -16.10
C LEU A 216 0.45 4.20 -16.02
N LEU A 217 0.10 5.30 -15.35
CA LEU A 217 -1.28 5.80 -15.27
C LEU A 217 -1.79 6.27 -16.63
N GLN A 218 -0.93 6.88 -17.46
CA GLN A 218 -1.29 7.35 -18.81
C GLN A 218 -1.66 6.21 -19.76
N THR A 219 -1.28 4.96 -19.46
CA THR A 219 -1.71 3.81 -20.28
C THR A 219 -3.23 3.64 -20.27
N GLN A 220 -3.89 4.01 -19.16
CA GLN A 220 -5.33 3.83 -18.93
C GLN A 220 -5.86 2.40 -19.17
N ASP A 221 -4.96 1.42 -19.31
CA ASP A 221 -5.26 0.03 -19.62
C ASP A 221 -4.36 -0.87 -18.77
N VAL A 222 -5.00 -1.66 -17.91
CA VAL A 222 -4.32 -2.55 -16.96
C VAL A 222 -3.37 -3.53 -17.66
N LYS A 223 -3.71 -4.04 -18.85
CA LYS A 223 -2.90 -5.03 -19.58
C LYS A 223 -1.69 -4.36 -20.22
N VAL A 224 -1.84 -3.13 -20.70
CA VAL A 224 -0.71 -2.35 -21.23
C VAL A 224 0.26 -2.01 -20.10
N ALA A 225 -0.24 -1.53 -18.96
CA ALA A 225 0.57 -1.25 -17.78
C ALA A 225 1.27 -2.51 -17.24
N GLU A 226 0.54 -3.64 -17.17
CA GLU A 226 1.10 -4.94 -16.77
C GLU A 226 2.23 -5.37 -17.71
N LYS A 227 2.03 -5.23 -19.02
CA LYS A 227 3.05 -5.57 -20.03
C LYS A 227 4.30 -4.69 -19.89
N GLN A 228 4.14 -3.41 -19.60
CA GLN A 228 5.28 -2.51 -19.34
C GLN A 228 6.05 -2.93 -18.09
N LEU A 229 5.34 -3.20 -16.99
CA LEU A 229 5.96 -3.64 -15.74
C LEU A 229 6.66 -4.99 -15.87
N THR A 230 6.03 -5.96 -16.53
CA THR A 230 6.59 -7.32 -16.71
C THR A 230 7.76 -7.39 -17.71
N ALA A 231 7.99 -6.33 -18.49
CA ALA A 231 9.21 -6.20 -19.29
C ALA A 231 10.46 -5.91 -18.45
N ILE A 232 10.28 -5.49 -17.19
CA ILE A 232 11.38 -5.20 -16.27
C ILE A 232 11.87 -6.50 -15.63
N HIS A 233 13.17 -6.74 -15.71
CA HIS A 233 13.78 -7.93 -15.12
C HIS A 233 13.50 -8.00 -13.61
N GLY A 234 12.91 -9.12 -13.15
CA GLY A 234 12.54 -9.33 -11.75
C GLY A 234 11.09 -8.99 -11.39
N ILE A 235 10.33 -8.39 -12.31
CA ILE A 235 8.91 -8.12 -12.13
C ILE A 235 8.09 -9.16 -12.91
N GLY A 236 7.49 -10.10 -12.17
CA GLY A 236 6.54 -11.05 -12.75
C GLY A 236 5.09 -10.53 -12.75
N PRO A 237 4.15 -11.26 -13.38
CA PRO A 237 2.73 -10.88 -13.45
C PRO A 237 2.10 -10.60 -12.08
N TRP A 238 2.46 -11.39 -11.06
CA TRP A 238 1.99 -11.16 -9.70
C TRP A 238 2.44 -9.81 -9.14
N THR A 239 3.73 -9.48 -9.26
CA THR A 239 4.28 -8.20 -8.76
C THR A 239 3.72 -7.02 -9.55
N ALA A 240 3.58 -7.15 -10.87
CA ALA A 240 2.95 -6.13 -11.70
C ALA A 240 1.51 -5.85 -11.22
N ASN A 241 0.66 -6.86 -11.17
CA ASN A 241 -0.74 -6.70 -10.72
C ASN A 241 -0.85 -6.19 -9.27
N TYR A 242 0.05 -6.60 -8.38
CA TYR A 242 0.12 -6.06 -7.02
C TYR A 242 0.39 -4.55 -7.02
N VAL A 243 1.33 -4.07 -7.83
CA VAL A 243 1.62 -2.63 -7.94
C VAL A 243 0.46 -1.89 -8.61
N LEU A 244 -0.12 -2.46 -9.67
CA LEU A 244 -1.27 -1.87 -10.36
C LEU A 244 -2.47 -1.71 -9.40
N MET A 245 -2.74 -2.70 -8.53
CA MET A 245 -3.84 -2.60 -7.56
C MET A 245 -3.53 -1.68 -6.36
N ARG A 246 -2.32 -1.73 -5.81
CA ARG A 246 -1.97 -1.07 -4.54
C ARG A 246 -1.45 0.36 -4.72
N CYS A 247 -0.75 0.64 -5.82
CA CYS A 247 -0.16 1.94 -6.10
C CYS A 247 -0.97 2.75 -7.12
N LEU A 248 -1.36 2.11 -8.22
CA LEU A 248 -1.96 2.82 -9.36
C LEU A 248 -3.50 2.78 -9.38
N ARG A 249 -4.11 2.01 -8.47
CA ARG A 249 -5.58 1.91 -8.34
C ARG A 249 -6.29 1.38 -9.58
N PHE A 250 -5.63 0.56 -10.40
CA PHE A 250 -6.33 -0.16 -11.46
C PHE A 250 -7.29 -1.16 -10.83
N PRO A 251 -8.60 -1.00 -10.99
CA PRO A 251 -9.56 -1.79 -10.23
C PRO A 251 -9.66 -3.24 -10.74
N SER A 252 -9.28 -3.45 -12.01
CA SER A 252 -9.19 -4.75 -12.67
C SER A 252 -7.81 -5.41 -12.57
N ALA A 253 -6.87 -4.84 -11.82
CA ALA A 253 -5.61 -5.51 -11.55
C ALA A 253 -5.86 -6.76 -10.72
N PHE A 254 -5.33 -7.90 -11.16
CA PHE A 254 -5.70 -9.20 -10.61
C PHE A 254 -4.48 -10.11 -10.47
N PRO A 255 -3.85 -10.16 -9.28
CA PRO A 255 -2.74 -11.07 -9.02
C PRO A 255 -3.27 -12.50 -8.80
N ILE A 256 -3.77 -13.13 -9.87
CA ILE A 256 -4.45 -14.44 -9.82
C ILE A 256 -3.60 -15.57 -9.21
N ASP A 257 -2.28 -15.44 -9.27
CA ASP A 257 -1.32 -16.39 -8.70
C ASP A 257 -0.95 -16.09 -7.24
N ASP A 258 -1.65 -15.15 -6.61
CA ASP A 258 -1.40 -14.78 -5.22
C ASP A 258 -1.74 -15.92 -4.27
N VAL A 259 -0.76 -16.32 -3.45
CA VAL A 259 -0.92 -17.41 -2.49
C VAL A 259 -1.97 -17.08 -1.43
N GLY A 260 -2.10 -15.81 -1.04
CA GLY A 260 -3.13 -15.33 -0.12
C GLY A 260 -4.52 -15.48 -0.71
N LEU A 261 -4.72 -15.10 -1.97
CA LEU A 261 -5.98 -15.29 -2.69
C LEU A 261 -6.37 -16.77 -2.74
N HIS A 262 -5.44 -17.65 -3.13
CA HIS A 262 -5.68 -19.10 -3.18
C HIS A 262 -6.05 -19.67 -1.80
N ASN A 263 -5.34 -19.23 -0.76
CA ASN A 263 -5.59 -19.67 0.61
C ASN A 263 -6.93 -19.15 1.14
N ALA A 264 -7.31 -17.92 0.80
CA ALA A 264 -8.58 -17.32 1.21
C ALA A 264 -9.76 -18.04 0.57
N ILE A 265 -9.69 -18.31 -0.74
CA ILE A 265 -10.72 -19.09 -1.44
C ILE A 265 -10.86 -20.47 -0.80
N LYS A 266 -9.73 -21.19 -0.63
CA LYS A 266 -9.73 -22.49 0.04
C LYS A 266 -10.39 -22.45 1.42
N PHE A 267 -10.07 -21.43 2.22
CA PHE A 267 -10.62 -21.24 3.56
C PHE A 267 -12.14 -21.04 3.53
N ILE A 268 -12.63 -20.16 2.64
CA ILE A 268 -14.07 -19.85 2.53
C ILE A 268 -14.86 -21.04 1.99
N THR A 269 -14.34 -21.75 0.98
CA THR A 269 -15.02 -22.89 0.37
C THR A 269 -14.91 -24.17 1.19
N GLY A 270 -14.05 -24.19 2.21
CA GLY A 270 -13.76 -25.39 3.01
C GLY A 270 -13.11 -26.52 2.19
N SER A 271 -12.52 -26.21 1.03
CA SER A 271 -11.95 -27.22 0.13
C SER A 271 -10.65 -27.80 0.69
N GLU A 272 -10.40 -29.09 0.44
CA GLU A 272 -9.15 -29.75 0.85
C GLU A 272 -7.93 -29.24 0.07
N ASN A 273 -8.14 -28.89 -1.20
CA ASN A 273 -7.11 -28.42 -2.13
C ASN A 273 -7.23 -26.91 -2.40
N LYS A 274 -6.14 -26.30 -2.84
CA LYS A 274 -6.18 -24.94 -3.39
C LYS A 274 -6.93 -24.93 -4.72
N PRO A 275 -7.68 -23.88 -5.03
CA PRO A 275 -8.35 -23.78 -6.33
C PRO A 275 -7.31 -23.70 -7.46
N THR A 276 -7.65 -24.30 -8.59
CA THR A 276 -6.96 -24.12 -9.86
C THR A 276 -7.18 -22.70 -10.39
N LYS A 277 -6.32 -22.24 -11.30
CA LYS A 277 -6.51 -20.91 -11.93
C LYS A 277 -7.82 -20.79 -12.69
N ASN A 278 -8.36 -21.90 -13.22
CA ASN A 278 -9.64 -21.89 -13.92
C ASN A 278 -10.80 -21.68 -12.95
N GLU A 279 -10.81 -22.40 -11.82
CA GLU A 279 -11.82 -22.17 -10.77
C GLU A 279 -11.77 -20.73 -10.24
N ILE A 280 -10.57 -20.16 -10.07
CA ILE A 280 -10.44 -18.74 -9.68
C ILE A 280 -11.01 -17.81 -10.74
N LYS A 281 -10.82 -18.09 -12.03
CA LYS A 281 -11.43 -17.31 -13.11
C LYS A 281 -12.95 -17.43 -13.12
N ASP A 282 -13.48 -18.61 -12.82
CA ASP A 282 -14.92 -18.84 -12.75
C ASP A 282 -15.53 -18.04 -11.61
N PHE A 283 -14.89 -18.01 -10.43
CA PHE A 283 -15.28 -17.11 -9.34
C PHE A 283 -15.17 -15.64 -9.75
N ALA A 284 -14.05 -15.25 -10.36
CA ALA A 284 -13.77 -13.87 -10.75
C ALA A 284 -14.58 -13.38 -11.96
N ALA A 285 -15.35 -14.24 -12.63
CA ALA A 285 -16.16 -13.86 -13.79
C ALA A 285 -17.17 -12.74 -13.47
N ASN A 286 -17.63 -12.68 -12.21
CA ASN A 286 -18.52 -11.64 -11.73
C ASN A 286 -17.80 -10.45 -11.08
N TRP A 287 -16.47 -10.45 -11.00
CA TRP A 287 -15.70 -9.39 -10.34
C TRP A 287 -15.23 -8.30 -11.30
N ALA A 288 -15.80 -8.21 -12.51
CA ALA A 288 -15.33 -7.29 -13.54
C ALA A 288 -15.19 -5.85 -13.01
N ASN A 289 -14.00 -5.26 -13.16
CA ASN A 289 -13.61 -3.95 -12.61
C ASN A 289 -13.62 -3.86 -11.09
N TRP A 290 -13.54 -4.97 -10.38
CA TRP A 290 -13.49 -5.05 -8.92
C TRP A 290 -12.53 -6.13 -8.43
N GLU A 291 -11.77 -6.77 -9.32
CA GLU A 291 -10.84 -7.85 -9.03
C GLU A 291 -9.82 -7.45 -7.95
N SER A 292 -9.37 -6.20 -7.97
CA SER A 292 -8.49 -5.64 -6.94
C SER A 292 -9.15 -5.59 -5.56
N TYR A 293 -10.39 -5.10 -5.47
CA TYR A 293 -11.11 -5.01 -4.21
C TYR A 293 -11.55 -6.39 -3.71
N ALA A 294 -12.02 -7.26 -4.60
CA ALA A 294 -12.32 -8.65 -4.30
C ALA A 294 -11.09 -9.35 -3.69
N THR A 295 -9.94 -9.27 -4.37
CA THR A 295 -8.67 -9.82 -3.88
C THR A 295 -8.31 -9.26 -2.50
N PHE A 296 -8.43 -7.95 -2.32
CA PHE A 296 -8.08 -7.28 -1.06
C PHE A 296 -8.98 -7.70 0.12
N TYR A 297 -10.29 -7.83 -0.11
CA TYR A 297 -11.24 -8.32 0.90
C TYR A 297 -10.97 -9.79 1.23
N LEU A 298 -10.70 -10.62 0.23
CA LEU A 298 -10.36 -12.03 0.44
C LEU A 298 -9.08 -12.19 1.26
N TRP A 299 -8.07 -11.33 1.10
CA TRP A 299 -6.89 -11.38 1.96
C TRP A 299 -7.22 -11.20 3.45
N ARG A 300 -8.29 -10.48 3.81
CA ARG A 300 -8.62 -10.23 5.22
C ARG A 300 -9.10 -11.45 5.97
N VAL A 301 -9.65 -12.46 5.27
CA VAL A 301 -10.15 -13.66 5.94
C VAL A 301 -9.05 -14.50 6.56
N LEU A 302 -7.78 -14.19 6.26
CA LEU A 302 -6.62 -14.92 6.74
C LEU A 302 -6.00 -14.36 8.03
N TYR A 303 -6.41 -13.17 8.49
CA TYR A 303 -5.85 -12.52 9.69
C TYR A 303 -6.72 -11.43 10.31
#